data_AF-A0A953LR29-F1
#
_entry.id   AF-A0A953LR29-F1
#
_cell.length_a   1.000
_cell.length_b   1.000
_cell.length_c   1.000
_cell.angle_alpha   90.00
_cell.angle_beta   90.00
_cell.angle_gamma   90.00
#
_symmetry.space_group_name_H-M   'P 1'
#
loop_
_entity.id
_entity.type
_entity.pdbx_description
1 polymer ?
#
loop_
_entity_poly.entity_id
_entity_poly.type
_entity_poly.pdbx_seq_one_letter_code
_entity_poly.pdbx_strand_id
1 'polypeptide(L)' 'ADITPKQKAMLDFAMKVCLESGKINDADFETLRGHGFTDEDIWDIGGISAFFGLSNRMANLTNMRPNDEFYLLGRQPKK' A
#
# COMPACT_ATOMS: atom_id res chain seq x y z
N ALA A 1 8.12 -13.30 -0.76
CA ALA A 1 8.80 -12.01 -0.67
C ALA A 1 9.37 -11.90 0.72
N ASP A 2 10.62 -11.46 0.84
CA ASP A 2 11.32 -11.42 2.11
C ASP A 2 10.99 -10.10 2.82
N ILE A 3 9.80 -10.06 3.43
CA ILE A 3 9.29 -8.92 4.20
C ILE A 3 8.93 -9.34 5.62
N THR A 4 9.03 -8.40 6.56
CA THR A 4 8.78 -8.67 7.98
C THR A 4 7.29 -8.87 8.28
N PRO A 5 6.92 -9.50 9.42
CA PRO A 5 5.52 -9.58 9.84
C PRO A 5 4.84 -8.20 9.96
N LYS A 6 5.56 -7.18 10.44
CA LYS A 6 5.08 -5.80 10.51
C LYS A 6 4.73 -5.24 9.12
N GLN A 7 5.60 -5.45 8.14
CA GLN A 7 5.35 -5.02 6.75
C GLN A 7 4.18 -5.77 6.13
N LYS A 8 4.01 -7.06 6.43
CA LYS A 8 2.87 -7.83 5.97
C LYS A 8 1.54 -7.29 6.53
N ALA A 9 1.48 -7.00 7.83
CA ALA A 9 0.29 -6.41 8.45
C ALA A 9 -0.10 -5.06 7.83
N MET A 10 0.89 -4.22 7.52
CA MET A 10 0.69 -2.97 6.77
C MET A 10 0.04 -3.22 5.40
N LEU A 11 0.56 -4.20 4.63
CA LEU A 11 0.02 -4.52 3.31
C LEU A 11 -1.39 -5.13 3.40
N ASP A 12 -1.66 -5.97 4.40
CA ASP A 12 -2.98 -6.55 4.62
C ASP A 12 -4.03 -5.45 4.90
N PHE A 13 -3.69 -4.46 5.72
CA PHE A 13 -4.55 -3.28 5.94
C PHE A 13 -4.71 -2.42 4.67
N ALA A 14 -3.62 -2.14 3.95
CA ALA A 14 -3.66 -1.40 2.70
C ALA A 14 -4.59 -2.06 1.66
N MET A 15 -4.55 -3.41 1.56
CA MET A 15 -5.44 -4.17 0.70
C MET A 15 -6.90 -4.04 1.13
N LYS A 16 -7.19 -4.09 2.44
CA LYS A 16 -8.55 -3.85 2.97
C LYS A 16 -9.04 -2.44 2.65
N VAL A 17 -8.20 -1.41 2.79
CA VAL A 17 -8.52 -0.03 2.38
C VAL A 17 -8.86 0.03 0.89
N CYS A 18 -8.13 -0.70 0.03
CA CYS A 18 -8.35 -0.67 -1.41
C CYS A 18 -9.64 -1.39 -1.86
N LEU A 19 -9.99 -2.50 -1.22
CA LEU A 19 -11.04 -3.41 -1.68
C LEU A 19 -12.34 -3.34 -0.88
N GLU A 20 -12.24 -3.07 0.43
CA GLU A 20 -13.35 -3.23 1.38
C GLU A 20 -13.32 -2.15 2.47
N SER A 21 -12.99 -0.89 2.11
CA SER A 21 -12.84 0.21 3.08
C SER A 21 -14.04 0.41 4.00
N GLY A 22 -15.27 0.15 3.52
CA GLY A 22 -16.49 0.21 4.33
C GLY A 22 -16.60 -0.87 5.42
N LYS A 23 -15.70 -1.85 5.46
CA LYS A 23 -15.62 -2.90 6.49
C LYS A 23 -14.48 -2.68 7.50
N ILE A 24 -13.75 -1.56 7.37
CA ILE A 24 -12.71 -1.19 8.34
C ILE A 24 -13.36 -0.95 9.70
N ASN A 25 -12.75 -1.48 10.75
CA ASN A 25 -13.20 -1.34 12.13
C ASN A 25 -12.02 -1.30 13.10
N ASP A 26 -12.30 -1.06 14.38
CA ASP A 26 -11.31 -0.88 15.44
C ASP A 26 -10.31 -2.04 15.56
N ALA A 27 -10.72 -3.28 15.26
CA ALA A 27 -9.83 -4.44 15.34
C ALA A 27 -8.68 -4.39 14.31
N ASP A 28 -8.89 -3.72 13.17
CA ASP A 28 -7.83 -3.52 12.18
C ASP A 28 -6.74 -2.59 12.73
N PHE A 29 -7.15 -1.52 13.43
CA PHE A 29 -6.23 -0.56 14.06
C PHE A 29 -5.47 -1.22 15.23
N GLU A 30 -6.16 -1.98 16.07
CA GLU A 30 -5.51 -2.73 17.17
C GLU A 30 -4.48 -3.74 16.65
N THR A 31 -4.78 -4.41 15.52
CA THR A 31 -3.83 -5.33 14.89
C THR A 31 -2.55 -4.60 14.48
N LEU A 32 -2.66 -3.43 13.86
CA LEU A 32 -1.51 -2.62 13.45
C LEU A 32 -0.72 -2.07 14.65
N ARG A 33 -1.41 -1.60 15.69
CA ARG A 33 -0.77 -1.18 16.96
C ARG A 33 -0.02 -2.33 17.62
N GLY A 34 -0.55 -3.55 17.56
CA GLY A 34 0.12 -4.77 18.02
C GLY A 34 1.44 -5.06 17.28
N HIS A 35 1.60 -4.57 16.05
CA HIS A 35 2.85 -4.59 15.30
C HIS A 35 3.72 -3.34 15.49
N GLY A 36 3.35 -2.45 16.41
CA GLY A 36 4.08 -1.23 16.76
C GLY A 36 3.95 -0.12 15.72
N PHE A 37 2.82 -0.04 15.01
CA PHE A 37 2.45 1.17 14.25
C PHE A 37 1.78 2.18 15.17
N THR A 38 2.07 3.45 14.94
CA THR A 38 1.35 4.58 15.55
C THR A 38 0.07 4.88 14.76
N ASP A 39 -0.84 5.64 15.34
CA ASP A 39 -2.06 6.06 14.64
C ASP A 39 -1.75 6.94 13.41
N GLU A 40 -0.67 7.72 13.46
CA GLU A 40 -0.17 8.50 12.33
C GLU A 40 0.34 7.59 11.21
N ASP A 41 1.10 6.53 11.54
CA ASP A 41 1.53 5.54 10.54
C ASP A 41 0.32 4.86 9.88
N ILE A 42 -0.71 4.50 10.66
CA ILE A 42 -1.93 3.85 10.14
C ILE A 42 -2.68 4.80 9.21
N TRP A 43 -2.76 6.08 9.57
CA TRP A 43 -3.31 7.13 8.72
C TRP A 43 -2.54 7.25 7.40
N ASP A 44 -1.21 7.26 7.45
CA ASP A 44 -0.36 7.32 6.26
C ASP A 44 -0.55 6.11 5.34
N ILE A 45 -0.64 4.91 5.90
CA ILE A 45 -0.92 3.68 5.13
C ILE A 45 -2.27 3.80 4.42
N GLY A 46 -3.30 4.27 5.13
CA GLY A 46 -4.63 4.50 4.55
C GLY A 46 -4.63 5.57 3.46
N GLY A 47 -3.95 6.70 3.71
CA GLY A 47 -3.84 7.83 2.78
C GLY A 47 -3.12 7.46 1.48
N ILE A 48 -1.97 6.78 1.58
CA ILE A 48 -1.22 6.29 0.41
C ILE A 48 -2.07 5.30 -0.39
N SER A 49 -2.73 4.36 0.30
CA SER A 49 -3.59 3.35 -0.35
C SER A 49 -4.74 4.01 -1.11
N ALA A 50 -5.41 5.00 -0.51
CA ALA A 50 -6.48 5.73 -1.14
C ALA A 50 -6.01 6.56 -2.35
N PHE A 51 -4.89 7.28 -2.20
CA PHE A 51 -4.32 8.11 -3.28
C PHE A 51 -3.90 7.28 -4.49
N PHE A 52 -3.18 6.18 -4.28
CA PHE A 52 -2.82 5.28 -5.38
C PHE A 52 -4.03 4.54 -5.95
N GLY A 53 -5.09 4.32 -5.15
CA GLY A 53 -6.37 3.87 -5.65
C GLY A 53 -6.98 4.84 -6.68
N LEU A 54 -6.92 6.15 -6.44
CA LEU A 54 -7.32 7.17 -7.42
C LEU A 54 -6.41 7.14 -8.64
N SER A 55 -5.09 7.15 -8.43
CA SER A 55 -4.08 7.13 -9.50
C SER A 55 -4.29 5.94 -10.45
N ASN A 56 -4.47 4.74 -9.89
CA ASN A 56 -4.72 3.51 -10.65
C ASN A 56 -5.99 3.61 -11.50
N ARG A 57 -7.07 4.19 -10.97
CA ARG A 57 -8.32 4.39 -11.74
C ARG A 57 -8.08 5.30 -12.94
N MET A 58 -7.34 6.39 -12.77
CA MET A 58 -7.01 7.31 -13.85
C MET A 58 -6.09 6.68 -14.90
N ALA A 59 -5.04 5.97 -14.46
CA ALA A 59 -4.11 5.29 -15.34
C ALA A 59 -4.81 4.22 -16.20
N ASN A 60 -5.66 3.41 -15.57
CA ASN A 60 -6.43 2.37 -16.27
C ASN A 60 -7.44 2.98 -17.26
N LEU A 61 -8.18 4.02 -16.85
CA LEU A 61 -9.17 4.68 -17.70
C LEU A 61 -8.53 5.26 -18.98
N THR A 62 -7.31 5.78 -18.87
CA THR A 62 -6.60 6.43 -19.98
C THR A 62 -5.66 5.49 -20.74
N ASN A 63 -5.58 4.22 -20.34
CA ASN A 63 -4.61 3.26 -20.86
C ASN A 63 -3.16 3.81 -20.82
N MET A 64 -2.82 4.46 -19.70
CA MET A 64 -1.53 5.10 -19.49
C MET A 64 -0.41 4.06 -19.50
N ARG A 65 0.64 4.31 -20.28
CA ARG A 65 1.82 3.43 -20.34
C ARG A 65 2.94 3.96 -19.43
N PRO A 66 3.59 3.10 -18.65
CA PRO A 66 4.80 3.49 -17.92
C PRO A 66 5.96 3.70 -18.91
N ASN A 67 6.90 4.56 -18.54
CA ASN A 67 8.12 4.81 -19.32
C ASN A 67 9.02 3.56 -19.39
N ASP A 68 9.79 3.44 -20.48
CA ASP A 68 10.65 2.28 -20.74
C ASP A 68 11.77 2.10 -19.70
N GLU A 69 12.25 3.20 -19.11
CA GLU A 69 13.31 3.17 -18.09
C GLU A 69 12.89 2.39 -16.84
N PHE A 70 11.58 2.37 -16.50
CA PHE A 70 11.08 1.67 -15.31
C PHE A 70 11.20 0.15 -15.40
N TYR A 71 11.28 -0.45 -16.60
CA TYR A 71 11.33 -1.90 -16.74
C TYR A 71 12.65 -2.52 -16.25
N LEU A 72 13.76 -1.78 -16.33
CA LEU A 72 15.07 -2.28 -15.90
C LEU A 72 15.51 -1.70 -14.54
N LEU A 73 14.93 -0.57 -14.13
CA LEU A 73 15.28 0.11 -12.89
C LEU A 73 15.17 -0.83 -11.67
N GLY A 74 16.24 -0.90 -10.86
CA GLY A 74 16.28 -1.67 -9.61
C GLY A 74 16.49 -3.19 -9.75
N ARG A 75 16.55 -3.75 -10.96
CA ARG A 75 16.79 -5.20 -11.19
C ARG A 75 18.25 -5.61 -11.09
N GLN A 76 19.18 -4.69 -11.29
CA GLN A 76 20.61 -4.91 -11.07
C GLN A 76 21.07 -4.15 -9.82
N PRO A 77 21.89 -4.76 -8.95
CA PRO A 77 22.51 -4.05 -7.84
C PRO A 77 23.28 -2.84 -8.36
N LYS A 78 23.21 -1.72 -7.65
CA LYS A 78 24.13 -0.61 -7.91
C LYS A 78 25.55 -1.12 -7.70
N LYS A 79 26.41 -0.89 -8.69
CA LYS A 79 27.87 -1.14 -8.58
C LYS A 79 28.48 -0.22 -7.54
#